data_AF-A0A286C8E5-F1
#
_entry.id   AF-A0A286C8E5-F1
#
_cell.length_a   1.000
_cell.length_b   1.000
_cell.length_c   1.000
_cell.angle_alpha   90.00
_cell.angle_beta   90.00
_cell.angle_gamma   90.00
#
_symmetry.space_group_name_H-M   'P 1'
#
loop_
_entity.id
_entity.type
_entity.pdbx_description
1 polymer ?
#
loop_
_entity_poly.entity_id
_entity_poly.type
_entity_poly.pdbx_seq_one_letter_code
_entity_poly.pdbx_strand_id
1 'polypeptide(L)'
;MQLQLIAALIIVFLIVMFAVQNAVAVSVVFFLWRLDASLAVVIAACFGLGALIGALVTVPTMLRERISASRLHKQVDALRAENDSLRALK
;
A
#
# COMPACT_ATOMS: atom_id res chain seq x y z
N MET A 1 -2.10 -9.14 -20.67
CA MET A 1 -2.10 -7.77 -21.22
C MET A 1 -3.50 -7.30 -21.61
N GLN A 2 -4.16 -7.87 -22.62
CA GLN A 2 -5.51 -7.44 -23.01
C GLN A 2 -6.58 -7.66 -21.92
N LEU A 3 -6.55 -8.81 -21.22
CA LEU A 3 -7.49 -9.09 -20.13
C LEU A 3 -7.38 -8.08 -18.96
N GLN A 4 -6.17 -7.64 -18.62
CA GLN A 4 -5.95 -6.64 -17.57
C GLN A 4 -6.50 -5.27 -17.98
N LEU A 5 -6.33 -4.88 -19.25
CA LEU A 5 -6.92 -3.66 -19.79
C LEU A 5 -8.44 -3.70 -19.77
N ILE A 6 -9.03 -4.82 -20.20
CA ILE A 6 -10.50 -5.01 -20.18
C ILE A 6 -11.02 -4.94 -18.74
N ALA A 7 -10.38 -5.64 -17.80
CA ALA A 7 -10.76 -5.58 -16.39
C ALA A 7 -10.64 -4.16 -15.82
N ALA A 8 -9.56 -3.44 -16.12
CA ALA A 8 -9.37 -2.05 -15.69
C ALA A 8 -10.47 -1.13 -16.25
N LEU A 9 -10.83 -1.28 -17.54
CA LEU A 9 -11.91 -0.52 -18.15
C LEU A 9 -13.26 -0.80 -17.49
N ILE A 10 -13.56 -2.06 -17.18
CA ILE A 10 -14.78 -2.44 -16.45
C ILE A 10 -14.81 -1.77 -15.08
N ILE A 11 -13.69 -1.81 -14.34
CA ILE A 11 -13.59 -1.17 -13.02
C ILE A 11 -13.80 0.34 -13.12
N VAL A 12 -13.13 1.01 -14.06
CA VAL A 12 -13.29 2.46 -14.28
C VAL A 12 -14.74 2.79 -14.64
N PHE A 13 -15.36 2.01 -15.53
CA PHE A 13 -16.77 2.18 -15.88
C PHE A 13 -17.69 2.06 -14.67
N LEU A 14 -17.47 1.06 -13.81
CA LEU A 14 -18.25 0.88 -12.58
C LEU A 14 -18.06 2.04 -11.60
N ILE A 15 -16.82 2.55 -11.44
CA ILE A 15 -16.53 3.72 -10.60
C ILE A 15 -17.27 4.96 -11.11
N VAL A 16 -17.24 5.20 -12.43
CA VAL A 16 -17.93 6.33 -13.04
C VAL A 16 -19.44 6.19 -12.88
N MET A 17 -20.01 5.01 -13.15
CA MET A 17 -21.44 4.75 -12.92
C MET A 17 -21.82 4.99 -11.46
N PHE A 18 -21.02 4.49 -10.51
CA PHE A 18 -21.24 4.72 -9.09
C PHE A 18 -21.24 6.21 -8.75
N ALA A 19 -20.27 6.98 -9.28
CA ALA A 19 -20.18 8.42 -9.05
C ALA A 19 -21.38 9.19 -9.62
N VAL A 20 -21.81 8.86 -10.85
CA VAL A 20 -22.96 9.51 -11.50
C VAL A 20 -24.27 9.18 -10.77
N GLN A 21 -24.49 7.91 -10.41
CA GLN A 21 -25.71 7.48 -9.72
C GLN A 21 -25.78 8.01 -8.28
N ASN A 22 -24.63 8.22 -7.63
CA ASN A 22 -24.54 8.71 -6.25
C ASN A 22 -24.04 10.18 -6.19
N ALA A 23 -24.45 11.00 -7.16
CA ALA A 23 -24.10 12.42 -7.24
C ALA A 23 -24.83 13.29 -6.20
N VAL A 24 -25.80 12.74 -5.46
CA VAL A 24 -26.52 13.44 -4.40
C VAL A 24 -25.54 13.82 -3.27
N ALA A 25 -25.60 15.08 -2.86
CA ALA A 25 -24.78 15.60 -1.77
C ALA A 25 -25.20 15.03 -0.42
N VAL A 26 -24.21 14.62 0.36
CA VAL A 26 -24.33 14.15 1.74
C VAL A 26 -23.55 15.10 2.64
N SER A 27 -24.14 15.45 3.78
CA SER A 27 -23.50 16.29 4.78
C SER A 27 -22.69 15.43 5.75
N VAL A 28 -21.38 15.66 5.79
CA VAL A 28 -20.47 15.04 6.74
C VAL A 28 -20.17 16.07 7.82
N VAL A 29 -20.64 15.82 9.04
CA VAL A 29 -20.33 16.64 10.22
C VAL A 29 -19.27 15.92 11.03
N PHE A 30 -18.11 16.55 11.19
CA PHE A 30 -16.99 16.03 11.96
C PHE A 30 -16.50 17.07 12.95
N PHE A 31 -16.83 16.88 14.22
CA PHE A 31 -16.53 17.81 15.31
C PHE A 31 -17.05 19.24 15.02
N LEU A 32 -16.17 20.18 14.65
CA LEU A 32 -16.52 21.57 14.31
C LEU A 32 -16.68 21.80 12.79
N TRP A 33 -16.43 20.80 11.96
CA TRP A 33 -16.44 20.92 10.51
C TRP A 33 -17.71 20.29 9.92
N ARG A 34 -18.26 20.96 8.90
CA ARG A 34 -19.34 20.44 8.07
C ARG A 34 -18.90 20.53 6.62
N LEU A 35 -18.99 19.42 5.91
CA LEU A 35 -18.64 19.30 4.50
C LEU A 35 -19.83 18.68 3.76
N ASP A 36 -20.30 19.35 2.72
CA ASP A 36 -21.30 18.79 1.81
C ASP A 36 -20.59 18.31 0.54
N ALA A 37 -20.61 17.01 0.30
CA ALA A 37 -19.97 16.38 -0.86
C ALA A 37 -20.81 15.20 -1.34
N SER A 38 -20.66 14.78 -2.60
CA SER A 38 -21.35 13.59 -3.07
C SER A 38 -20.88 12.36 -2.30
N LEU A 39 -21.78 11.38 -2.13
CA LEU A 39 -21.47 10.13 -1.42
C LEU A 39 -20.22 9.45 -2.00
N ALA A 40 -20.06 9.50 -3.32
CA ALA A 40 -18.89 8.94 -4.00
C ALA A 40 -17.58 9.62 -3.58
N VAL A 41 -17.56 10.95 -3.44
CA VAL A 41 -16.37 11.70 -2.98
C VAL A 41 -16.03 11.34 -1.54
N VAL A 42 -17.05 11.26 -0.67
CA VAL A 42 -16.84 10.90 0.75
C VAL A 42 -16.22 9.50 0.85
N ILE A 43 -16.76 8.52 0.14
CA ILE A 43 -16.22 7.14 0.15
C ILE A 43 -14.80 7.10 -0.42
N ALA A 44 -14.54 7.79 -1.53
CA ALA A 44 -13.21 7.84 -2.13
C ALA A 44 -12.18 8.47 -1.17
N ALA A 45 -12.56 9.53 -0.46
CA ALA A 45 -11.70 10.17 0.53
C ALA A 45 -11.42 9.23 1.73
N CYS A 46 -12.44 8.57 2.28
CA CYS A 46 -12.27 7.60 3.36
C CYS A 46 -11.38 6.43 2.95
N PHE A 47 -11.58 5.88 1.75
CA PHE A 47 -10.75 4.80 1.20
C PHE A 47 -9.30 5.25 1.01
N GLY A 48 -9.10 6.44 0.41
CA GLY A 48 -7.77 7.02 0.22
C GLY A 48 -7.03 7.26 1.53
N LEU A 49 -7.72 7.79 2.55
CA LEU A 49 -7.17 7.97 3.89
C LEU A 49 -6.83 6.64 4.55
N GLY A 50 -7.70 5.64 4.45
CA GLY A 50 -7.44 4.29 4.97
C GLY A 50 -6.21 3.65 4.32
N ALA A 51 -6.09 3.75 3.00
CA ALA A 51 -4.93 3.28 2.25
C ALA A 51 -3.65 4.02 2.66
N LEU A 52 -3.72 5.34 2.85
CA LEU A 52 -2.59 6.16 3.29
C LEU A 52 -2.13 5.76 4.70
N ILE A 53 -3.06 5.60 5.64
CA ILE A 53 -2.76 5.14 7.01
C ILE A 53 -2.14 3.74 6.97
N GLY A 54 -2.74 2.81 6.22
CA GLY A 54 -2.22 1.45 6.07
C GLY A 54 -0.81 1.42 5.47
N ALA A 55 -0.55 2.26 4.46
CA ALA A 55 0.77 2.41 3.88
C ALA A 55 1.77 2.99 4.90
N LEU A 56 1.38 4.02 5.66
CA LEU A 56 2.24 4.64 6.65
C LEU A 56 2.66 3.68 7.78
N VAL A 57 1.79 2.74 8.14
CA VAL A 57 2.08 1.67 9.12
C VAL A 57 2.93 0.56 8.51
N THR A 58 2.63 0.15 7.27
CA THR A 58 3.23 -1.06 6.68
C THR A 58 4.60 -0.80 6.03
N VAL A 59 4.75 0.32 5.31
CA VAL A 59 5.97 0.68 4.58
C VAL A 59 7.24 0.71 5.46
N PRO A 60 7.26 1.37 6.64
CA PRO A 60 8.47 1.40 7.47
C PRO A 60 8.85 0.02 7.99
N THR A 61 7.86 -0.82 8.31
CA THR A 61 8.07 -2.21 8.77
C THR A 61 8.72 -3.04 7.66
N MET A 62 8.16 -3.00 6.45
CA MET A 62 8.73 -3.68 5.29
C MET A 62 10.14 -3.18 4.95
N LEU A 63 10.40 -1.88 5.11
CA LEU A 63 11.73 -1.32 4.85
C LEU A 63 12.75 -1.81 5.88
N ARG A 64 12.39 -1.82 7.17
CA ARG A 64 13.25 -2.37 8.23
C ARG A 64 13.56 -3.84 8.00
N GLU A 65 12.56 -4.64 7.63
CA GLU A 65 12.74 -6.05 7.30
C GLU A 65 13.69 -6.24 6.12
N ARG A 66 13.53 -5.46 5.03
CA ARG A 66 14.42 -5.52 3.87
C ARG A 66 15.87 -5.18 4.23
N ILE A 67 16.08 -4.16 5.07
CA ILE A 67 17.42 -3.78 5.53
C ILE A 67 18.02 -4.89 6.40
N SER A 68 17.25 -5.42 7.36
CA SER A 68 17.68 -6.52 8.23
C SER A 68 18.02 -7.78 7.43
N ALA A 69 17.22 -8.13 6.43
CA ALA A 69 17.48 -9.26 5.54
C ALA A 69 18.80 -9.09 4.76
N SER A 70 19.07 -7.88 4.26
CA SER A 70 20.35 -7.59 3.58
C SER A 70 21.53 -7.68 4.54
N ARG A 71 21.41 -7.17 5.76
CA ARG A 71 22.45 -7.27 6.79
C ARG A 71 22.72 -8.72 7.18
N LEU A 72 21.67 -9.52 7.35
CA LEU A 72 21.79 -10.93 7.72
C LEU A 72 22.48 -11.73 6.61
N HIS A 73 22.15 -11.48 5.33
CA HIS A 73 22.85 -12.09 4.20
C HIS A 73 24.35 -11.81 4.24
N LYS A 74 24.75 -10.54 4.45
CA LYS A 74 26.17 -10.17 4.55
C LYS A 74 26.90 -10.88 5.71
N GLN A 75 26.23 -11.04 6.85
CA GLN A 75 26.79 -11.77 7.99
C GLN A 75 26.97 -13.26 7.68
N VAL A 76 26.00 -13.88 7.00
CA VAL A 76 26.10 -15.27 6.56
C VAL A 76 27.27 -15.46 5.60
N ASP A 77 27.44 -14.56 4.63
CA ASP A 77 28.54 -14.64 3.66
C ASP A 77 29.91 -14.46 4.35
N ALA A 78 30.03 -13.52 5.28
CA ALA A 78 31.25 -13.30 6.05
C ALA A 78 31.62 -14.52 6.92
N LEU A 79 30.65 -15.08 7.65
CA LEU A 79 30.86 -16.27 8.49
C LEU A 79 31.21 -17.52 7.67
N ARG A 80 30.67 -17.66 6.46
CA ARG A 80 31.03 -18.74 5.54
C ARG A 80 32.50 -18.61 5.09
N ALA A 81 32.92 -17.42 4.69
CA ALA A 81 34.31 -17.17 4.30
C ALA A 81 35.29 -17.46 5.44
N GLU A 82 34.94 -17.05 6.68
CA GLU A 82 35.74 -17.38 7.87
C GLU A 82 35.82 -18.89 8.09
N ASN A 83 34.71 -19.63 8.01
CA ASN A 83 34.69 -21.08 8.16
C ASN A 83 35.57 -21.79 7.11
N ASP A 84 35.51 -21.35 5.85
CA ASP A 84 36.28 -21.94 4.75
C ASP A 84 37.79 -21.72 4.97
N SER A 85 38.19 -20.53 5.44
CA SER A 85 39.59 -20.25 5.79
C SER A 85 40.10 -21.10 6.96
N LEU A 86 39.29 -21.26 8.02
CA LEU A 86 39.64 -22.11 9.17
C LEU A 86 39.77 -23.58 8.79
N ARG A 87 38.95 -24.05 7.84
CA ARG A 87 39.05 -25.41 7.30
C ARG A 87 40.30 -25.61 6.44
N ALA A 88 40.74 -24.59 5.69
CA ALA A 88 41.96 -24.66 4.89
C ALA A 88 43.25 -24.66 5.74
N LEU A 89 43.18 -24.15 6.98
CA LEU A 89 44.28 -24.13 7.95
C LEU A 89 44.43 -25.44 8.74
N LYS A 90 43.45 -26.35 8.67
CA LYS A 90 43.41 -27.61 9.41
C LYS A 90 43.78 -28.79 8.51
#